data_AF-A0A895NV93-F1
#
_entry.id   AF-A0A895NV93-F1
#
_cell.length_a   1.000
_cell.length_b   1.000
_cell.length_c   1.000
_cell.angle_alpha   90.00
_cell.angle_beta   90.00
_cell.angle_gamma   90.00
#
_symmetry.space_group_name_H-M   'P 1'
#
loop_
_entity.id
_entity.type
_entity.pdbx_description
1 polymer ?
#
loop_
_entity_poly.entity_id
_entity_poly.type
_entity_poly.pdbx_seq_one_letter_code
_entity_poly.pdbx_strand_id
1 'polypeptide(L)' 'MDSLTTVYPLSDAVTVAEKLLSSGIRGRAVIQYS' A
#
# COMPACT_ATOMS: atom_id res chain seq x y z
N MET A 1 16.95 -0.24 9.48
CA MET A 1 15.85 -0.85 8.71
C MET A 1 14.77 0.20 8.63
N ASP A 2 14.99 1.19 7.76
CA ASP A 2 14.05 2.30 7.60
C ASP A 2 12.74 1.76 7.04
N SER A 3 11.65 2.11 7.72
CA SER A 3 10.31 1.62 7.44
C SER A 3 9.90 2.01 6.02
N LEU A 4 9.88 1.04 5.09
CA LEU A 4 9.28 1.19 3.76
C LEU A 4 7.76 1.33 3.93
N THR A 5 7.33 2.55 4.23
CA THR A 5 5.92 2.93 4.31
C THR A 5 5.59 3.81 3.13
N THR A 6 4.65 3.37 2.30
CA THR A 6 4.16 4.11 1.14
C THR A 6 2.69 4.45 1.35
N VAL A 7 2.33 5.71 1.08
CA VAL A 7 0.95 6.20 1.20
C VAL A 7 0.29 6.20 -0.18
N TYR A 8 -0.95 5.71 -0.24
CA TYR A 8 -1.76 5.60 -1.45
C TYR A 8 -3.10 6.29 -1.25
N PRO A 9 -3.71 6.86 -2.31
CA PRO A 9 -5.04 7.43 -2.24
C PRO A 9 -6.11 6.34 -2.08
N LEU A 10 -7.31 6.72 -1.63
CA LEU A 10 -8.45 5.79 -1.52
C LEU A 10 -8.80 5.13 -2.86
N SER A 11 -8.63 5.84 -3.99
CA SER A 11 -8.87 5.29 -5.34
C SER A 11 -8.08 4.01 -5.63
N ASP A 12 -6.94 3.85 -4.96
CA ASP A 12 -5.98 2.78 -5.23
C ASP A 12 -6.12 1.63 -4.21
N ALA A 13 -7.06 1.71 -3.27
CA ALA A 13 -7.17 0.78 -2.15
C ALA A 13 -7.30 -0.68 -2.59
N VAL A 14 -8.11 -0.95 -3.63
CA VAL A 14 -8.29 -2.30 -4.16
C VAL A 14 -7.00 -2.83 -4.78
N THR A 15 -6.37 -2.05 -5.67
CA THR A 15 -5.11 -2.43 -6.32
C THR A 15 -3.97 -2.64 -5.32
N VAL A 16 -3.90 -1.82 -4.27
CA VAL A 16 -2.91 -1.97 -3.20
C VAL A 16 -3.13 -3.27 -2.43
N ALA A 17 -4.38 -3.62 -2.13
CA ALA A 17 -4.71 -4.89 -1.46
C ALA A 17 -4.29 -6.10 -2.30
N GLU A 18 -4.58 -6.10 -3.60
CA GLU A 18 -4.15 -7.16 -4.52
C GLU A 18 -2.63 -7.29 -4.57
N LYS A 19 -1.91 -6.17 -4.62
CA LYS A 19 -0.43 -6.16 -4.62
C LYS A 19 0.17 -6.62 -3.30
N LEU A 20 -0.46 -6.34 -2.16
CA LEU A 20 -0.01 -6.87 -0.87
C LEU A 20 -0.14 -8.39 -0.81
N LEU A 21 -1.27 -8.94 -1.29
CA LEU A 21 -1.53 -10.38 -1.29
C LEU A 21 -0.61 -11.14 -2.25
N SER A 22 -0.28 -10.53 -3.39
CA SER A 22 0.61 -11.12 -4.41
C SER A 22 2.11 -10.84 -4.17
N SER A 23 2.49 -10.26 -3.02
CA SER A 23 3.88 -9.85 -2.71
C SER A 23 4.47 -8.78 -3.64
N GLY A 24 3.62 -8.04 -4.37
CA GLY A 24 4.00 -6.92 -5.23
C GLY A 24 4.36 -5.64 -4.46
N ILE A 25 3.99 -5.53 -3.18
CA ILE A 25 4.44 -4.46 -2.28
C ILE A 25 5.36 -5.04 -1.21
N ARG A 26 6.54 -4.45 -1.06
CA ARG A 26 7.47 -4.75 0.04
C ARG A 26 7.34 -3.66 1.10
N GLY A 27 6.92 -4.04 2.31
CA GLY A 27 6.75 -3.11 3.42
C GLY A 27 5.28 -2.87 3.76
N ARG A 28 4.94 -1.65 4.19
CA ARG A 28 3.60 -1.28 4.64
C ARG A 28 2.98 -0.28 3.67
N ALA A 29 1.74 -0.54 3.26
CA ALA A 29 0.93 0.43 2.54
C ALA A 29 -0.06 1.10 3.50
N VAL A 30 -0.18 2.41 3.42
CA VAL A 30 -1.19 3.19 4.15
C VAL A 30 -2.14 3.80 3.12
N ILE A 31 -3.45 3.61 3.31
CA ILE A 31 -4.45 4.29 2.50
C ILE A 31 -4.80 5.61 3.18
N GLN A 32 -4.54 6.72 2.49
CA GLN A 32 -4.95 8.05 2.93
C GLN A 32 -6.28 8.42 2.28
N TYR A 33 -7.24 8.74 3.13
CA TYR A 33 -8.49 9.38 2.75
C TYR A 33 -8.32 10.90 2.92
N SER A 34 -8.75 11.67 1.92
CA SER A 34 -8.68 13.13 1.86
C SER A 34 -10.03 13.71 1.49
#